data_AF-A0AAV0PCY3-F1
#
_entry.id   AF-A0AAV0PCY3-F1
#
_cell.length_a   1.000
_cell.length_b   1.000
_cell.length_c   1.000
_cell.angle_alpha   90.00
_cell.angle_beta   90.00
_cell.angle_gamma   90.00
#
_symmetry.space_group_name_H-M   'P 1'
#
loop_
_entity.id
_entity.type
_entity.pdbx_description
1 polymer ?
#
loop_
_entity_poly.entity_id
_entity_poly.type
_entity_poly.pdbx_seq_one_letter_code
_entity_poly.pdbx_strand_id
1 'polypeptide(L)'
;MLPRYFKHNNFSSFIRQLNTYGFKKTSSKRWEFKHEKFQRGNREMLVEITRKRCEPSVYPSYLKAATNSNQEDRQSLNHEQLVEENSNLRKEKLELQTQLAQFKDLKVKLLDFVGHHMRNSNDQHVKNGRIC
;
A
#
# COMPACT_ATOMS: atom_id res chain seq x y z
N MET A 1 -27.77 2.11 -11.07
CA MET A 1 -27.99 0.69 -10.72
C MET A 1 -28.20 0.50 -9.21
N LEU A 2 -27.25 0.82 -8.32
CA LEU A 2 -27.41 0.56 -6.88
C LEU A 2 -28.68 1.16 -6.24
N PRO A 3 -29.03 2.45 -6.45
CA PRO A 3 -30.24 3.03 -5.85
C PRO A 3 -31.56 2.39 -6.30
N ARG A 4 -31.55 1.62 -7.40
CA ARG A 4 -32.74 0.91 -7.91
C ARG A 4 -33.03 -0.38 -7.14
N TYR A 5 -32.01 -1.01 -6.58
CA TYR A 5 -32.11 -2.32 -5.94
C TYR A 5 -31.71 -2.30 -4.45
N PHE A 6 -31.02 -1.26 -4.01
CA PHE A 6 -30.53 -1.08 -2.64
C PHE A 6 -30.88 0.30 -2.12
N LYS A 7 -31.05 0.41 -0.79
CA LYS A 7 -31.32 1.68 -0.09
C LYS A 7 -30.10 2.60 0.04
N HIS A 8 -29.05 2.38 -0.77
CA HIS A 8 -27.84 3.18 -0.79
C HIS A 8 -27.26 3.24 -2.21
N ASN A 9 -26.45 4.27 -2.47
CA ASN A 9 -25.67 4.40 -3.71
C ASN A 9 -24.20 3.96 -3.53
N ASN A 10 -23.78 3.60 -2.31
CA ASN A 10 -22.39 3.29 -1.99
C ASN A 10 -21.97 1.90 -2.49
N PHE A 11 -20.96 1.86 -3.37
CA PHE A 11 -20.42 0.61 -3.92
C PHE A 11 -19.71 -0.24 -2.86
N SER A 12 -19.00 0.38 -1.91
CA SER A 12 -18.32 -0.33 -0.83
C SER A 12 -19.31 -1.10 0.06
N SER A 13 -20.52 -0.56 0.27
CA SER A 13 -21.58 -1.29 0.98
C SER A 13 -22.03 -2.53 0.22
N PHE A 14 -22.15 -2.44 -1.10
CA PHE A 14 -22.44 -3.60 -1.95
C PHE A 14 -21.33 -4.66 -1.88
N ILE A 15 -20.06 -4.25 -1.95
CA ILE A 15 -18.92 -5.17 -1.79
C ILE A 15 -18.92 -5.84 -0.41
N ARG A 16 -19.23 -5.10 0.65
CA ARG A 16 -19.35 -5.66 2.01
C ARG A 16 -20.43 -6.74 2.08
N GLN A 17 -21.57 -6.53 1.43
CA GLN A 17 -22.62 -7.55 1.34
C GLN A 17 -22.13 -8.80 0.63
N LEU A 18 -21.47 -8.65 -0.53
CA LEU A 18 -20.88 -9.78 -1.26
C LEU A 18 -19.92 -10.60 -0.36
N ASN A 19 -19.02 -9.91 0.36
CA ASN A 19 -18.07 -10.57 1.28
C ASN A 19 -18.77 -11.32 2.41
N THR A 20 -19.85 -10.75 2.95
CA THR A 20 -20.66 -11.32 4.03
C THR A 20 -21.30 -12.66 3.64
N TYR A 21 -21.67 -12.79 2.36
CA TYR A 21 -22.23 -14.01 1.77
C TYR A 21 -21.19 -14.87 1.05
N GLY A 22 -19.89 -14.59 1.23
CA GLY A 22 -18.81 -15.46 0.76
C GLY A 22 -18.44 -15.36 -0.72
N PHE A 23 -18.95 -14.35 -1.45
CA PHE A 23 -18.52 -14.11 -2.82
C PHE A 23 -17.02 -13.74 -2.87
N LYS A 24 -16.31 -14.30 -3.85
CA LYS A 24 -14.86 -14.08 -4.04
C LYS A 24 -14.61 -13.29 -5.31
N LYS A 25 -13.68 -12.34 -5.26
CA LYS A 25 -13.21 -11.61 -6.46
C LYS A 25 -12.45 -12.58 -7.38
N THR A 26 -12.74 -12.56 -8.67
CA THR A 26 -12.12 -13.45 -9.67
C THR A 26 -11.14 -12.74 -10.60
N SER A 27 -11.13 -11.41 -10.61
CA SER A 27 -10.27 -10.62 -11.49
C SER A 27 -9.59 -9.48 -10.73
N SER A 28 -8.31 -9.23 -11.00
CA SER A 28 -7.59 -8.08 -10.44
C SER A 28 -8.03 -6.77 -11.08
N LYS A 29 -8.34 -6.80 -12.39
CA LYS A 29 -8.66 -5.61 -13.21
C LYS A 29 -10.16 -5.28 -13.26
N ARG A 30 -11.03 -6.25 -12.99
CA ARG A 30 -12.49 -6.08 -13.08
C ARG A 30 -13.17 -6.39 -11.75
N TRP A 31 -14.31 -5.75 -11.52
CA TRP A 31 -15.19 -6.02 -10.37
C TRP A 31 -16.05 -7.26 -10.62
N GLU A 32 -15.39 -8.39 -10.81
CA GLU A 32 -16.01 -9.69 -11.04
C GLU A 32 -15.97 -10.53 -9.78
N PHE A 33 -17.12 -11.14 -9.46
CA PHE A 33 -17.32 -11.91 -8.25
C PHE A 33 -18.01 -13.23 -8.57
N LYS A 34 -17.61 -14.29 -7.87
CA LYS A 34 -18.18 -15.64 -8.01
C LYS A 34 -18.50 -16.24 -6.65
N HIS A 35 -19.58 -17.00 -6.61
CA HIS A 35 -19.91 -17.95 -5.55
C HIS A 35 -20.36 -19.25 -6.20
N GLU A 36 -19.91 -20.40 -5.70
CA GLU A 36 -20.17 -21.71 -6.32
C GLU A 36 -21.66 -22.00 -6.45
N LYS A 37 -22.43 -21.63 -5.42
CA LYS A 37 -23.88 -21.79 -5.34
C LYS A 37 -24.70 -20.65 -5.97
N PHE A 38 -24.03 -19.66 -6.56
CA PHE A 38 -24.69 -18.58 -7.30
C PHE A 38 -24.55 -18.84 -8.80
N GLN A 39 -25.50 -19.58 -9.38
CA GLN A 39 -25.50 -19.96 -10.79
C GLN A 39 -26.77 -19.49 -11.49
N ARG A 40 -26.62 -19.05 -12.74
CA ARG A 40 -27.75 -18.58 -13.55
C ARG A 40 -28.67 -19.76 -13.86
N GLY A 41 -29.97 -19.62 -13.58
CA GLY A 41 -30.97 -20.65 -13.84
C GLY A 41 -31.30 -21.53 -12.62
N ASN A 42 -30.40 -21.60 -11.63
CA ASN A 42 -30.51 -22.53 -10.51
C ASN A 42 -30.75 -21.75 -9.20
N ARG A 43 -32.02 -21.38 -8.94
CA ARG A 43 -32.37 -20.54 -7.77
C ARG A 43 -32.36 -21.32 -6.47
N GLU A 44 -32.57 -22.63 -6.53
CA GLU A 44 -32.58 -23.55 -5.40
C GLU A 44 -31.24 -23.54 -4.64
N MET A 45 -30.11 -23.42 -5.33
CA MET A 45 -28.79 -23.32 -4.68
C MET A 45 -28.58 -22.02 -3.90
N LEU A 46 -29.40 -20.98 -4.13
CA LEU A 46 -29.29 -19.73 -3.37
C LEU A 46 -29.60 -19.93 -1.88
N VAL A 47 -30.38 -20.97 -1.53
CA VAL A 47 -30.68 -21.29 -0.12
C VAL A 47 -29.43 -21.71 0.66
N GLU A 48 -28.43 -22.24 -0.04
CA GLU A 48 -27.16 -22.67 0.55
C GLU A 48 -26.22 -21.48 0.80
N ILE A 49 -26.49 -20.32 0.21
CA ILE A 49 -25.69 -19.09 0.41
C ILE A 49 -26.12 -18.45 1.74
N THR A 50 -25.49 -18.91 2.82
CA THR A 50 -25.74 -18.39 4.15
C THR A 50 -24.78 -17.27 4.53
N ARG A 51 -25.24 -16.37 5.41
CA ARG A 51 -24.40 -15.30 5.96
C ARG A 51 -23.32 -15.92 6.84
N LYS A 52 -22.06 -15.54 6.61
CA LYS A 52 -20.97 -15.89 7.51
C LYS A 52 -21.25 -15.32 8.90
N ARG A 53 -21.34 -16.17 9.91
CA ARG A 53 -21.42 -15.74 11.30
C ARG A 53 -20.05 -15.19 11.69
N CYS A 54 -20.02 -13.97 12.22
CA CYS A 54 -18.89 -13.55 13.02
C CYS A 54 -19.05 -14.31 14.34
N GLU A 55 -18.31 -15.41 14.52
CA GLU A 55 -18.23 -16.03 15.84
C GLU A 55 -17.79 -14.95 16.83
N PRO A 56 -18.57 -14.67 17.89
CA PRO A 56 -18.13 -13.78 18.95
C PRO A 56 -16.88 -14.41 19.53
N SER A 57 -15.77 -13.74 19.29
CA SER A 57 -14.48 -14.14 19.81
C SER A 57 -14.59 -14.18 21.33
N VAL A 58 -14.36 -15.35 21.93
CA VAL A 58 -14.17 -15.49 23.39
C VAL A 58 -12.96 -14.65 23.85
N TYR A 59 -12.07 -14.31 22.92
CA TYR A 59 -10.89 -13.50 23.16
C TYR A 59 -11.12 -12.03 22.78
N PRO A 60 -10.60 -11.09 23.58
CA PRO A 60 -10.58 -9.68 23.24
C PRO A 60 -9.99 -9.42 21.84
N SER A 61 -10.49 -8.41 21.15
CA SER A 61 -10.19 -8.10 19.74
C SER A 61 -8.70 -7.91 19.42
N TYR A 62 -7.84 -7.73 20.43
CA TYR A 62 -6.39 -7.54 20.27
C TYR A 62 -5.57 -8.83 20.19
N LEU A 63 -6.16 -10.02 20.44
CA LEU A 63 -5.45 -11.33 20.37
C LEU A 63 -5.77 -12.13 19.10
N LYS A 64 -6.50 -11.55 18.13
CA LYS A 64 -7.08 -12.28 16.99
C LYS A 64 -6.11 -12.51 15.83
N ALA A 65 -4.90 -13.01 16.11
CA ALA A 65 -4.00 -13.54 15.08
C ALA A 65 -3.96 -15.07 15.21
N ALA A 66 -4.22 -15.76 14.09
CA ALA A 66 -4.16 -17.21 13.93
C ALA A 66 -5.31 -18.03 14.55
N THR A 67 -6.43 -18.11 13.84
CA THR A 67 -7.19 -19.37 13.71
C THR A 67 -8.21 -19.20 12.58
N ASN A 68 -7.88 -19.70 11.40
CA ASN A 68 -8.80 -19.96 10.30
C ASN A 68 -8.18 -21.06 9.44
N SER A 69 -8.51 -22.31 9.76
CA SER A 69 -8.03 -23.56 9.17
C SER A 69 -8.44 -23.81 7.70
N ASN A 70 -8.72 -22.75 6.94
CA ASN A 70 -8.93 -22.78 5.47
C ASN A 70 -8.22 -21.61 4.77
N GLN A 71 -7.30 -20.91 5.46
CA GLN A 71 -6.59 -19.76 4.93
C GLN A 71 -5.16 -20.07 4.46
N GLU A 72 -4.58 -21.23 4.75
CA GLU A 72 -3.14 -21.47 4.59
C GLU A 72 -2.66 -21.29 3.13
N ASP A 73 -3.33 -21.87 2.13
CA ASP A 73 -2.96 -21.66 0.72
C ASP A 73 -3.20 -20.23 0.22
N ARG A 74 -4.26 -19.57 0.71
CA ARG A 74 -4.62 -18.21 0.29
C ARG A 74 -3.77 -17.16 0.97
N GLN A 75 -3.35 -17.40 2.21
CA GLN A 75 -2.41 -16.58 2.93
C GLN A 75 -1.01 -16.78 2.40
N SER A 76 -0.61 -17.99 1.99
CA SER A 76 0.74 -18.25 1.46
C SER A 76 1.02 -17.44 0.19
N LEU A 77 0.09 -17.45 -0.79
CA LEU A 77 0.20 -16.64 -2.01
C LEU A 77 0.21 -15.12 -1.74
N ASN A 78 -0.63 -14.63 -0.81
CA ASN A 78 -0.62 -13.21 -0.44
C ASN A 78 0.62 -12.85 0.40
N HIS A 79 1.13 -13.78 1.21
CA HIS A 79 2.30 -13.57 2.05
C HIS A 79 3.57 -13.51 1.22
N GLU A 80 3.72 -14.40 0.24
CA GLU A 80 4.86 -14.40 -0.68
C GLU A 80 4.92 -13.11 -1.51
N GLN A 81 3.78 -12.66 -2.05
CA GLN A 81 3.68 -11.37 -2.74
C GLN A 81 4.02 -10.18 -1.82
N LEU A 82 3.54 -10.20 -0.57
CA LEU A 82 3.85 -9.16 0.41
C LEU A 82 5.33 -9.16 0.83
N VAL A 83 5.96 -10.34 0.91
CA VAL A 83 7.40 -10.47 1.23
C VAL A 83 8.25 -9.93 0.09
N GLU A 84 7.91 -10.25 -1.15
CA GLU A 84 8.56 -9.71 -2.34
C GLU A 84 8.41 -8.19 -2.43
N GLU A 85 7.19 -7.67 -2.23
CA GLU A 85 6.93 -6.22 -2.22
C GLU A 85 7.72 -5.51 -1.10
N ASN A 86 7.79 -6.10 0.10
CA ASN A 86 8.61 -5.55 1.18
C ASN A 86 10.12 -5.55 0.85
N SER A 87 10.61 -6.58 0.16
CA SER A 87 12.00 -6.63 -0.30
C SER A 87 12.28 -5.50 -1.30
N ASN A 88 11.38 -5.30 -2.26
CA ASN A 88 11.47 -4.24 -3.26
C ASN A 88 11.42 -2.84 -2.62
N LEU A 89 10.48 -2.62 -1.70
CA LEU A 89 10.37 -1.36 -0.94
C LEU A 89 11.63 -1.07 -0.10
N ARG A 90 12.24 -2.08 0.49
CA ARG A 90 13.51 -1.92 1.22
C ARG A 90 14.65 -1.51 0.29
N LYS A 91 14.71 -2.07 -0.91
CA LYS A 91 15.69 -1.71 -1.94
C LYS A 91 15.51 -0.27 -2.40
N GLU A 92 14.27 0.12 -2.73
CA GLU A 92 13.95 1.50 -3.14
C GLU A 92 14.24 2.50 -2.02
N LYS A 93 13.90 2.15 -0.77
CA LYS A 93 14.23 2.97 0.40
C LYS A 93 15.73 3.20 0.54
N LEU A 94 16.56 2.17 0.33
CA LEU A 94 18.00 2.28 0.40
C LEU A 94 18.55 3.18 -0.73
N GLU A 95 17.99 3.05 -1.93
CA GLU A 95 18.37 3.86 -3.08
C GLU A 95 18.03 5.34 -2.86
N LEU A 96 16.82 5.64 -2.40
CA LEU A 96 16.40 7.00 -2.04
C LEU A 96 17.27 7.59 -0.92
N GLN A 97 17.62 6.79 0.10
CA GLN A 97 18.53 7.24 1.16
C GLN A 97 19.93 7.56 0.61
N THR A 98 20.42 6.75 -0.33
CA THR A 98 21.72 6.97 -0.98
C THR A 98 21.69 8.26 -1.81
N GLN A 99 20.64 8.48 -2.60
CA GLN A 99 20.47 9.72 -3.37
C GLN A 99 20.40 10.94 -2.46
N LEU A 100 19.65 10.86 -1.34
CA LEU A 100 19.59 11.95 -0.36
C LEU A 100 20.95 12.25 0.26
N ALA A 101 21.77 11.24 0.55
CA ALA A 101 23.13 11.44 1.04
C ALA A 101 23.99 12.15 -0.01
N GLN A 102 23.94 11.71 -1.27
CA GLN A 102 24.66 12.35 -2.37
C GLN A 102 24.26 13.83 -2.57
N PHE A 103 22.96 14.13 -2.53
CA PHE A 103 22.49 15.52 -2.65
C PHE A 103 22.92 16.39 -1.47
N LYS A 104 22.94 15.84 -0.25
CA LYS A 104 23.45 16.54 0.93
C LYS A 104 24.94 16.84 0.80
N ASP A 105 25.74 15.86 0.38
CA ASP A 105 27.18 16.03 0.16
C ASP A 105 27.46 17.06 -0.94
N LEU A 106 26.70 17.01 -2.05
CA LEU A 106 26.82 17.99 -3.12
C LEU A 106 26.50 19.39 -2.63
N LYS A 107 25.45 19.54 -1.80
CA LYS A 107 25.09 20.82 -1.19
C LYS A 107 26.20 21.37 -0.31
N VAL A 108 26.85 20.53 0.50
CA VAL A 108 27.99 20.93 1.34
C VAL A 108 29.15 21.38 0.47
N LYS A 109 29.54 20.60 -0.55
CA LYS A 109 30.63 20.96 -1.48
C LYS A 109 30.37 22.29 -2.19
N LEU A 110 29.12 22.55 -2.60
CA LEU A 110 28.74 23.82 -3.21
C LEU A 110 28.85 24.99 -2.23
N LEU A 111 28.41 24.81 -0.98
CA LEU A 111 28.55 25.82 0.07
C LEU A 111 30.02 26.13 0.36
N ASP A 112 30.86 25.10 0.45
CA ASP A 112 32.31 25.26 0.65
C ASP A 112 32.94 26.00 -0.54
N PHE A 113 32.59 25.62 -1.77
CA PHE A 113 33.08 26.28 -2.99
C PHE A 113 32.71 27.76 -3.03
N VAL A 114 31.45 28.10 -2.75
CA VAL A 114 30.99 29.49 -2.69
C VAL A 114 31.69 30.24 -1.55
N GLY A 115 31.87 29.61 -0.38
CA GLY A 115 32.60 30.19 0.75
C GLY A 115 34.06 30.50 0.41
N HIS A 116 34.74 29.59 -0.27
CA HIS A 116 36.11 29.79 -0.76
C HIS A 116 36.19 30.88 -1.83
N HIS A 117 35.24 30.93 -2.76
CA HIS A 117 35.22 31.97 -3.80
C HIS A 117 34.97 33.36 -3.21
N MET A 118 34.05 33.49 -2.25
CA MET A 118 33.80 34.74 -1.52
C MET A 118 35.03 35.18 -0.71
N ARG A 119 35.73 34.25 -0.07
CA ARG A 119 36.96 34.55 0.69
C ARG A 119 38.12 34.96 -0.21
N ASN A 120 38.32 34.29 -1.34
CA ASN A 120 39.36 34.62 -2.31
C ASN A 120 39.09 35.95 -3.05
N SER A 121 37.82 36.28 -3.31
CA SER A 121 37.43 37.56 -3.92
C SER A 121 37.71 38.76 -2.99
N ASN A 122 37.55 38.55 -1.68
CA ASN A 122 37.90 39.57 -0.67
C ASN A 122 39.42 39.76 -0.55
N ASP A 123 40.24 38.72 -0.72
CA ASP A 123 41.70 38.83 -0.71
C ASP A 123 42.27 39.52 -1.97
N GLN A 124 41.60 39.43 -3.11
CA GLN A 124 41.99 40.16 -4.34
C GLN A 124 41.68 41.66 -4.26
N HIS A 125 40.64 42.06 -3.53
CA HIS A 125 40.35 43.48 -3.29
C HIS A 125 41.32 44.14 -2.28
N VAL A 126 41.89 43.38 -1.35
CA VAL A 126 42.90 43.89 -0.40
C VAL A 126 44.28 44.02 -1.06
N LYS A 127 44.63 43.14 -2.02
CA LYS A 127 45.90 43.22 -2.75
C LYS A 127 45.94 44.31 -3.83
N ASN A 128 44.78 44.67 -4.40
CA ASN A 128 44.68 45.76 -5.38
C ASN A 128 44.50 47.16 -4.74
N GLY A 129 44.41 47.25 -3.41
CA GLY A 129 44.27 48.50 -2.65
C GLY A 129 45.57 49.02 -2.03
N ARG A 130 46.74 48.51 -2.43
CA ARG A 130 48.06 48.96 -1.96
C ARG A 130 49.05 49.18 -3.10
N ILE A 131 48.73 50.05 -4.05
CA ILE A 131 49.75 50.75 -4.84
C ILE A 131 49.24 52.17 -5.09
N CYS A 132 49.91 53.13 -4.44
CA CYS A 132 49.86 54.59 -4.60
C CYS A 132 48.55 55.33 -4.26
#